data_AF-A0A4S4K5C2-F1
#
_entry.id   AF-A0A4S4K5C2-F1
#
_cell.length_a   1.000
_cell.length_b   1.000
_cell.length_c   1.000
_cell.angle_alpha   90.00
_cell.angle_beta   90.00
_cell.angle_gamma   90.00
#
_symmetry.space_group_name_H-M   'P 1'
#
loop_
_entity.id
_entity.type
_entity.pdbx_description
1 polymer ?
#
loop_
_entity_poly.entity_id
_entity_poly.type
_entity_poly.pdbx_seq_one_letter_code
_entity_poly.pdbx_strand_id
1 'polypeptide(L)'
;MSNLLLATVSNTFRHLLRPIPLLTWFGLDISTLDCVAALRLCVVLRQLRDVAFKDYLESSNEDDRKGVEEKSCMKSIAITLVVVYGGEAVMSVSPSFVFSPVVPALYAALTSLVEISPWLPAMSFKTEFPLSFFDGISRAFLLCQLIPPVVTAHSQPAIASSAWTLLLTSMIAANGGFFLVNLFSMLRPTGWALATPAELRAYGWTTIDIWCAPAITALYALLTHAQPFWAELHAMLATPGKN
;
A
#
# COMPACT_ATOMS: atom_id res chain seq x y z
N MET A 1 -19.26 -16.08 21.90
CA MET A 1 -18.79 -14.70 21.67
C MET A 1 -17.94 -14.55 20.41
N SER A 2 -17.02 -15.46 20.10
CA SER A 2 -16.19 -15.44 18.88
C SER A 2 -16.99 -15.37 17.57
N ASN A 3 -18.08 -16.14 17.44
CA ASN A 3 -18.89 -16.17 16.21
C ASN A 3 -19.63 -14.86 15.92
N LEU A 4 -20.06 -14.11 16.95
CA LEU A 4 -20.73 -12.83 16.75
C LEU A 4 -19.73 -11.77 16.29
N LEU A 5 -18.54 -11.73 16.90
CA LEU A 5 -17.50 -10.77 16.56
C LEU A 5 -16.99 -11.04 15.13
N LEU A 6 -16.75 -12.31 14.78
CA LEU A 6 -16.36 -12.71 13.43
C LEU A 6 -17.45 -12.37 12.40
N ALA A 7 -18.72 -12.64 12.71
CA ALA A 7 -19.84 -12.32 11.83
C ALA A 7 -19.97 -10.81 11.61
N THR A 8 -19.85 -10.00 12.66
CA THR A 8 -19.89 -8.54 12.57
C THR A 8 -18.74 -8.00 11.72
N VAL A 9 -17.51 -8.47 11.95
CA VAL A 9 -16.34 -8.07 11.16
C VAL A 9 -16.51 -8.47 9.69
N SER A 10 -16.89 -9.72 9.43
CA SER A 10 -17.09 -10.21 8.05
C SER A 10 -18.21 -9.46 7.33
N ASN A 11 -19.33 -9.18 8.00
CA ASN A 11 -20.45 -8.47 7.38
C ASN A 11 -20.10 -7.01 7.09
N THR A 12 -19.37 -6.36 8.02
CA THR A 12 -18.88 -4.99 7.83
C THR A 12 -17.94 -4.92 6.63
N PHE A 13 -17.00 -5.87 6.54
CA PHE A 13 -16.07 -5.95 5.40
C PHE A 13 -16.80 -6.17 4.07
N ARG A 14 -17.79 -7.06 4.03
CA ARG A 14 -18.64 -7.27 2.84
C ARG A 14 -19.41 -6.00 2.46
N HIS A 15 -19.89 -5.23 3.43
CA HIS A 15 -20.58 -3.98 3.17
C HIS A 15 -19.61 -2.92 2.60
N LEU A 16 -18.40 -2.81 3.14
CA LEU A 16 -17.39 -1.84 2.67
C LEU A 16 -16.90 -2.14 1.24
N LEU A 17 -16.82 -3.42 0.87
CA LEU A 17 -16.42 -3.88 -0.46
C LEU A 17 -17.54 -3.80 -1.51
N ARG A 18 -18.78 -3.47 -1.13
CA ARG A 18 -19.85 -3.33 -2.13
C ARG A 18 -19.53 -2.15 -3.06
N PRO A 19 -19.64 -2.33 -4.38
CA PRO A 19 -19.54 -1.23 -5.33
C PRO A 19 -20.53 -0.13 -5.00
N ILE A 20 -20.13 1.12 -5.18
CA ILE A 20 -21.00 2.27 -4.95
C ILE A 20 -22.06 2.30 -6.06
N PRO A 21 -23.37 2.27 -5.73
CA PRO A 21 -24.42 2.14 -6.75
C PRO A 21 -24.43 3.21 -7.83
N LEU A 22 -23.98 4.44 -7.52
CA LEU A 22 -23.90 5.52 -8.49
C LEU A 22 -22.75 5.33 -9.49
N LEU A 23 -21.67 4.68 -9.09
CA LEU A 23 -20.50 4.44 -9.93
C LEU A 23 -20.69 3.20 -10.81
N THR A 24 -21.44 2.20 -10.33
CA THR A 24 -21.77 1.01 -11.13
C THR A 24 -22.66 1.33 -12.33
N TRP A 25 -23.46 2.40 -12.29
CA TRP A 25 -24.20 2.89 -13.45
C TRP A 25 -23.30 3.30 -14.62
N PHE A 26 -22.04 3.66 -14.32
CA PHE A 26 -21.02 3.99 -15.31
C PHE A 26 -20.04 2.83 -15.57
N GLY A 27 -20.35 1.63 -15.07
CA GLY A 27 -19.48 0.45 -15.21
C GLY A 27 -18.20 0.50 -14.36
N LEU A 28 -18.18 1.32 -13.30
CA LEU A 28 -17.04 1.45 -12.40
C LEU A 28 -17.30 0.64 -11.12
N ASP A 29 -16.52 -0.44 -10.94
CA ASP A 29 -16.59 -1.32 -9.75
C ASP A 29 -15.77 -0.76 -8.57
N ILE A 30 -15.92 0.53 -8.28
CA ILE A 30 -15.22 1.19 -7.16
C ILE A 30 -16.04 1.00 -5.88
N SER A 31 -15.42 0.43 -4.85
CA SER A 31 -16.03 0.24 -3.55
C SER A 31 -15.86 1.45 -2.64
N THR A 32 -16.62 1.48 -1.55
CA THR A 32 -16.48 2.54 -0.53
C THR A 32 -15.11 2.46 0.14
N LEU A 33 -14.58 1.25 0.33
CA LEU A 33 -13.25 1.01 0.87
C LEU A 33 -12.17 1.62 -0.02
N ASP A 34 -12.29 1.46 -1.35
CA ASP A 34 -11.31 2.00 -2.30
C ASP A 34 -11.25 3.52 -2.24
N CYS A 35 -12.41 4.19 -2.19
CA CYS A 35 -12.48 5.65 -2.05
C CYS A 35 -11.86 6.13 -0.74
N VAL A 36 -12.17 5.49 0.39
CA VAL A 36 -11.65 5.88 1.72
C VAL A 36 -10.14 5.63 1.80
N ALA A 37 -9.67 4.47 1.35
CA ALA A 37 -8.26 4.12 1.33
C ALA A 37 -7.47 5.06 0.41
N ALA A 38 -7.97 5.32 -0.80
CA ALA A 38 -7.33 6.22 -1.75
C ALA A 38 -7.27 7.66 -1.22
N LEU A 39 -8.37 8.18 -0.67
CA LEU A 39 -8.40 9.51 -0.06
C LEU A 39 -7.41 9.60 1.10
N ARG A 40 -7.37 8.59 1.97
CA ARG A 40 -6.46 8.53 3.12
C ARG A 40 -4.99 8.52 2.68
N LEU A 41 -4.66 7.79 1.63
CA LEU A 41 -3.30 7.80 1.08
C LEU A 41 -2.94 9.20 0.55
N CYS A 42 -3.82 9.83 -0.23
CA CYS A 42 -3.60 11.16 -0.79
C CYS A 42 -3.40 12.21 0.32
N VAL A 43 -4.22 12.18 1.37
CA VAL A 43 -4.09 13.04 2.55
C VAL A 43 -2.73 12.84 3.22
N VAL A 44 -2.33 11.59 3.45
CA VAL A 44 -1.06 11.30 4.15
C VAL A 44 0.15 11.76 3.32
N LEU A 45 0.14 11.57 2.00
CA LEU A 45 1.24 11.98 1.15
C LEU A 45 1.39 13.50 1.14
N ARG A 46 0.28 14.25 1.17
CA ARG A 46 0.34 15.70 1.33
C ARG A 46 0.87 16.09 2.72
N GLN A 47 0.41 15.44 3.79
CA GLN A 47 0.93 15.68 5.15
C GLN A 47 2.44 15.40 5.26
N LEU A 48 2.92 14.29 4.70
CA LEU A 48 4.35 13.92 4.70
C LEU A 48 5.19 14.95 3.93
N ARG A 49 4.70 15.44 2.79
CA ARG A 49 5.37 16.53 2.05
C ARG A 49 5.39 17.83 2.84
N ASP A 50 4.29 18.19 3.50
CA ASP A 50 4.22 19.41 4.30
C ASP A 50 5.16 19.33 5.52
N VAL A 51 5.33 18.16 6.13
CA VAL A 51 6.34 17.92 7.17
C VAL A 51 7.75 18.02 6.60
N ALA A 52 8.05 17.30 5.52
CA ALA A 52 9.37 17.35 4.88
C ALA A 52 9.75 18.78 4.44
N PHE A 53 8.77 19.57 4.00
CA PHE A 53 8.96 20.97 3.66
C PHE A 53 9.30 21.82 4.89
N LYS A 54 8.59 21.64 6.01
CA LYS A 54 8.88 22.35 7.27
C LYS A 54 10.26 21.98 7.81
N ASP A 55 10.56 20.70 7.88
CA ASP A 55 11.87 20.19 8.34
C ASP A 55 13.01 20.75 7.48
N TYR A 56 12.80 20.85 6.16
CA TYR A 56 13.75 21.48 5.26
C TYR A 56 13.93 22.97 5.56
N LEU A 57 12.84 23.73 5.74
CA LEU A 57 12.93 25.16 6.03
C LEU A 57 13.63 25.47 7.37
N GLU A 58 13.43 24.62 8.38
CA GLU A 58 14.06 24.75 9.70
C GLU A 58 15.57 24.42 9.66
N SER A 59 15.98 23.50 8.79
CA SER A 59 17.38 23.06 8.68
C SER A 59 18.21 23.79 7.61
N SER A 60 17.58 24.55 6.72
CA SER A 60 18.22 25.14 5.54
C SER A 60 18.62 26.61 5.72
N ASN A 61 19.78 26.99 5.18
CA ASN A 61 20.25 28.38 5.11
C ASN A 61 19.48 29.18 4.06
N GLU A 62 19.62 30.52 4.06
CA GLU A 62 18.93 31.38 3.07
C GLU A 62 19.24 31.05 1.62
N ASP A 63 20.48 30.64 1.31
CA ASP A 63 20.86 30.25 -0.05
C ASP A 63 20.23 28.90 -0.47
N ASP A 64 20.07 27.96 0.46
CA ASP A 64 19.41 26.68 0.21
C ASP A 64 17.90 26.84 -0.03
N ARG A 65 17.29 27.88 0.56
CA ARG A 65 15.87 28.21 0.35
C ARG A 65 15.56 28.69 -1.07
N LYS A 66 16.56 29.19 -1.81
CA LYS A 66 16.41 29.58 -3.22
C LYS A 66 16.25 28.39 -4.16
N GLY A 67 16.65 27.19 -3.72
CA GLY A 67 16.53 25.94 -4.49
C GLY A 67 15.21 25.20 -4.31
N VAL A 68 14.23 25.78 -3.60
CA VAL A 68 12.92 25.18 -3.39
C VAL A 68 12.11 25.21 -4.68
N GLU A 69 11.62 24.04 -5.11
CA GLU A 69 10.77 23.90 -6.28
C GLU A 69 9.34 24.39 -5.99
N GLU A 70 8.69 24.96 -7.00
CA GLU A 70 7.27 25.29 -6.92
C GLU A 70 6.40 24.03 -6.74
N LYS A 71 5.28 24.20 -6.03
CA LYS A 71 4.32 23.11 -5.83
C LYS A 71 3.66 22.75 -7.16
N SER A 72 3.80 21.51 -7.58
CA SER A 72 3.19 20.98 -8.80
C SER A 72 2.18 19.86 -8.47
N CYS A 73 0.93 20.06 -8.88
CA CYS A 73 -0.12 19.04 -8.72
C CYS A 73 0.22 17.75 -9.50
N MET A 74 0.81 17.88 -10.69
CA MET A 74 1.21 16.74 -11.50
C MET A 74 2.33 15.93 -10.82
N LYS A 75 3.27 16.62 -10.16
CA LYS A 75 4.30 15.96 -9.34
C LYS A 75 3.65 15.18 -8.20
N SER A 76 2.66 15.76 -7.53
CA SER A 76 1.89 15.08 -6.47
C SER A 76 1.17 13.83 -6.99
N ILE A 77 0.50 13.92 -8.15
CA ILE A 77 -0.16 12.78 -8.79
C ILE A 77 0.85 11.69 -9.13
N ALA A 78 1.98 12.04 -9.74
CA ALA A 78 3.03 11.09 -10.10
C ALA A 78 3.56 10.35 -8.86
N ILE A 79 3.81 11.08 -7.76
CA ILE A 79 4.23 10.48 -6.48
C ILE A 79 3.17 9.50 -5.98
N THR A 80 1.90 9.90 -5.94
CA THR A 80 0.81 9.01 -5.49
C THR A 80 0.74 7.74 -6.34
N LEU A 81 0.85 7.85 -7.67
CA LEU A 81 0.82 6.69 -8.56
C LEU A 81 2.05 5.79 -8.38
N VAL A 82 3.24 6.36 -8.14
CA VAL A 82 4.43 5.57 -7.81
C VAL A 82 4.25 4.83 -6.48
N VAL A 83 3.62 5.44 -5.47
CA VAL A 83 3.33 4.77 -4.20
C VAL A 83 2.38 3.58 -4.41
N VAL A 84 1.30 3.76 -5.18
CA VAL A 84 0.28 2.72 -5.38
C VAL A 84 0.79 1.60 -6.28
N TYR A 85 1.43 1.93 -7.39
CA TYR A 85 1.77 0.96 -8.44
C TYR A 85 3.25 0.64 -8.55
N GLY A 86 4.12 1.30 -7.78
CA GLY A 86 5.56 1.09 -7.87
C GLY A 86 5.97 -0.35 -7.55
N GLY A 87 5.25 -1.02 -6.65
CA GLY A 87 5.44 -2.45 -6.37
C GLY A 87 5.12 -3.32 -7.58
N GLU A 88 3.95 -3.13 -8.20
CA GLU A 88 3.55 -3.84 -9.43
C GLU A 88 4.49 -3.56 -10.60
N ALA A 89 4.95 -2.31 -10.75
CA ALA A 89 5.82 -1.89 -11.85
C ALA A 89 7.21 -2.54 -11.80
N VAL A 90 7.69 -2.92 -10.62
CA VAL A 90 8.98 -3.62 -10.45
C VAL A 90 8.83 -5.13 -10.70
N MET A 91 7.60 -5.65 -10.64
CA MET A 91 7.35 -7.06 -10.91
C MET A 91 7.32 -7.35 -12.42
N SER A 92 7.69 -8.58 -12.80
CA SER A 92 7.68 -9.02 -14.21
C SER A 92 6.29 -9.32 -14.78
N VAL A 93 5.22 -8.86 -14.11
CA VAL A 93 3.83 -9.06 -14.51
C VAL A 93 3.32 -7.74 -15.08
N SER A 94 2.52 -7.79 -16.16
CA SER A 94 1.92 -6.59 -16.74
C SER A 94 1.14 -5.81 -15.68
N PRO A 95 1.50 -4.54 -15.40
CA PRO A 95 0.88 -3.79 -14.31
C PRO A 95 -0.61 -3.54 -14.55
N SER A 96 -1.41 -3.58 -13.48
CA SER A 96 -2.88 -3.46 -13.57
C SER A 96 -3.34 -2.14 -14.19
N PHE A 97 -2.61 -1.05 -13.92
CA PHE A 97 -2.90 0.29 -14.43
C PHE A 97 -2.78 0.44 -15.96
N VAL A 98 -2.14 -0.53 -16.64
CA VAL A 98 -2.06 -0.54 -18.11
C VAL A 98 -3.38 -1.01 -18.73
N PHE A 99 -4.11 -1.90 -18.04
CA PHE A 99 -5.36 -2.47 -18.54
C PHE A 99 -6.59 -1.66 -18.16
N SER A 100 -6.53 -0.96 -17.02
CA SER A 100 -7.65 -0.14 -16.53
C SER A 100 -7.18 1.23 -16.03
N PRO A 101 -7.63 2.33 -16.66
CA PRO A 101 -7.32 3.68 -16.19
C PRO A 101 -8.20 4.09 -15.01
N VAL A 102 -9.16 3.27 -14.58
CA VAL A 102 -10.17 3.63 -13.57
C VAL A 102 -9.53 3.97 -12.23
N VAL A 103 -8.72 3.05 -11.68
CA VAL A 103 -8.08 3.23 -10.38
C VAL A 103 -6.99 4.32 -10.43
N PRO A 104 -6.12 4.39 -11.46
CA PRO A 104 -5.21 5.53 -11.63
C PRO A 104 -5.93 6.88 -11.69
N ALA A 105 -7.05 6.97 -12.42
CA ALA A 105 -7.85 8.18 -12.51
C ALA A 105 -8.47 8.56 -11.16
N LEU A 106 -8.95 7.58 -10.38
CA LEU A 106 -9.45 7.80 -9.02
C LEU A 106 -8.36 8.43 -8.14
N TYR A 107 -7.15 7.87 -8.12
CA TYR A 107 -6.04 8.42 -7.35
C TYR A 107 -5.62 9.81 -7.83
N ALA A 108 -5.60 10.05 -9.15
CA ALA A 108 -5.28 11.37 -9.70
C ALA A 108 -6.32 12.43 -9.32
N ALA A 109 -7.62 12.08 -9.37
CA ALA A 109 -8.71 12.97 -9.01
C ALA A 109 -8.70 13.29 -7.51
N LEU A 110 -8.53 12.28 -6.65
CA LEU A 110 -8.46 12.47 -5.20
C LEU A 110 -7.20 13.23 -4.79
N THR A 111 -6.05 12.95 -5.43
CA THR A 111 -4.82 13.74 -5.21
C THR A 111 -5.05 15.19 -5.56
N SER A 112 -5.65 15.49 -6.72
CA SER A 112 -5.95 16.86 -7.15
C SER A 112 -6.88 17.57 -6.17
N LEU A 113 -7.94 16.89 -5.73
CA LEU A 113 -8.89 17.40 -4.73
C LEU A 113 -8.18 17.72 -3.42
N VAL A 114 -7.33 16.81 -2.95
CA VAL A 114 -6.53 17.02 -1.75
C VAL A 114 -5.58 18.19 -1.94
N GLU A 115 -4.88 18.34 -3.07
CA GLU A 115 -3.96 19.47 -3.30
C GLU A 115 -4.65 20.84 -3.31
N ILE A 116 -5.86 20.93 -3.87
CA ILE A 116 -6.64 22.17 -3.94
C ILE A 116 -7.18 22.57 -2.56
N SER A 117 -7.37 21.60 -1.65
CA SER A 117 -7.92 21.90 -0.32
C SER A 117 -7.00 22.85 0.47
N PRO A 118 -7.50 23.99 0.99
CA PRO A 118 -6.68 24.92 1.77
C PRO A 118 -6.38 24.38 3.18
N TRP A 119 -7.21 23.46 3.68
CA TRP A 119 -7.10 22.91 5.02
C TRP A 119 -6.88 21.40 4.98
N LEU A 120 -5.89 20.96 5.75
CA LEU A 120 -5.66 19.56 6.06
C LEU A 120 -5.49 19.40 7.57
N PRO A 121 -6.06 18.35 8.17
CA PRO A 121 -5.76 18.00 9.55
C PRO A 121 -4.26 17.78 9.72
N ALA A 122 -3.68 18.31 10.80
CA ALA A 122 -2.31 17.96 11.16
C ALA A 122 -2.24 16.48 11.58
N MET A 123 -1.11 15.82 11.29
CA MET A 123 -0.89 14.45 11.77
C MET A 123 -0.91 14.44 13.30
N SER A 124 -1.86 13.69 13.87
CA SER A 124 -2.01 13.54 15.31
C SER A 124 -2.52 12.14 15.62
N PHE A 125 -2.25 11.63 16.81
CA PHE A 125 -2.75 10.30 17.20
C PHE A 125 -4.27 10.18 17.06
N LYS A 126 -5.01 11.26 17.37
CA LYS A 126 -6.48 11.28 17.30
C LYS A 126 -7.01 11.16 15.86
N THR A 127 -6.30 11.70 14.88
CA THR A 127 -6.68 11.62 13.46
C THR A 127 -6.17 10.34 12.83
N GLU A 128 -4.93 9.95 13.12
CA GLU A 128 -4.27 8.84 12.45
C GLU A 128 -4.70 7.46 12.97
N PHE A 129 -5.00 7.32 14.27
CA PHE A 129 -5.40 6.04 14.85
C PHE A 129 -6.68 5.42 14.25
N PRO A 130 -7.79 6.15 14.08
CA PRO A 130 -8.97 5.57 13.44
C PRO A 130 -8.75 5.30 11.94
N LEU A 131 -7.93 6.12 11.28
CA LEU A 131 -7.65 5.97 9.84
C LEU A 131 -6.71 4.79 9.56
N SER A 132 -5.77 4.50 10.47
CA SER A 132 -4.87 3.35 10.34
C SER A 132 -5.61 2.01 10.41
N PHE A 133 -6.79 1.97 11.05
CA PHE A 133 -7.64 0.79 11.02
C PHE A 133 -8.16 0.49 9.60
N PHE A 134 -8.65 1.50 8.88
CA PHE A 134 -9.13 1.33 7.51
C PHE A 134 -7.98 1.02 6.54
N ASP A 135 -6.82 1.66 6.75
CA ASP A 135 -5.58 1.34 6.03
C ASP A 135 -5.14 -0.11 6.25
N GLY A 136 -5.21 -0.60 7.50
CA GLY A 136 -4.94 -2.00 7.81
C GLY A 136 -5.91 -2.96 7.10
N ILE A 137 -7.18 -2.59 6.98
CA ILE A 137 -8.19 -3.39 6.26
C ILE A 137 -7.89 -3.43 4.76
N SER A 138 -7.63 -2.29 4.12
CA SER A 138 -7.33 -2.24 2.68
C SER A 138 -6.01 -2.95 2.36
N ARG A 139 -4.99 -2.80 3.22
CA ARG A 139 -3.71 -3.52 3.08
C ARG A 139 -3.88 -5.03 3.27
N ALA A 140 -4.69 -5.47 4.23
CA ALA A 140 -5.00 -6.90 4.38
C ALA A 140 -5.75 -7.46 3.17
N PHE A 141 -6.67 -6.70 2.57
CA PHE A 141 -7.32 -7.10 1.33
C PHE A 141 -6.31 -7.29 0.19
N LEU A 142 -5.39 -6.34 0.00
CA LEU A 142 -4.33 -6.43 -1.00
C LEU A 142 -3.42 -7.66 -0.78
N LEU A 143 -2.98 -7.90 0.47
CA LEU A 143 -2.07 -8.99 0.83
C LEU A 143 -2.69 -10.38 0.79
N CYS A 144 -4.01 -10.48 0.93
CA CYS A 144 -4.73 -11.75 1.02
C CYS A 144 -5.51 -12.09 -0.26
N GLN A 145 -5.96 -11.10 -1.03
CA GLN A 145 -6.83 -11.33 -2.20
C GLN A 145 -6.22 -10.92 -3.52
N LEU A 146 -5.41 -9.85 -3.55
CA LEU A 146 -4.84 -9.36 -4.81
C LEU A 146 -3.50 -10.02 -5.12
N ILE A 147 -2.60 -10.06 -4.13
CA ILE A 147 -1.23 -10.56 -4.34
C ILE A 147 -1.15 -12.09 -4.50
N PRO A 148 -1.81 -12.92 -3.66
CA PRO A 148 -1.62 -14.37 -3.76
C PRO A 148 -1.94 -14.96 -5.14
N PRO A 149 -3.04 -14.56 -5.82
CA PRO A 149 -3.34 -15.02 -7.18
C PRO A 149 -2.26 -14.71 -8.21
N VAL A 150 -1.51 -13.61 -8.06
CA VAL A 150 -0.41 -13.25 -8.97
C VAL A 150 0.67 -14.33 -8.99
N VAL A 151 0.88 -15.01 -7.86
CA VAL A 151 1.86 -16.10 -7.73
C VAL A 151 1.18 -17.44 -7.99
N THR A 152 0.06 -17.74 -7.34
CA THR A 152 -0.55 -19.09 -7.40
C THR A 152 -1.17 -19.42 -8.75
N ALA A 153 -1.59 -18.42 -9.54
CA ALA A 153 -2.10 -18.61 -10.90
C ALA A 153 -0.99 -18.55 -11.96
N HIS A 154 0.29 -18.48 -11.57
CA HIS A 154 1.40 -18.39 -12.50
C HIS A 154 1.51 -19.67 -13.35
N SER A 155 1.75 -19.52 -14.65
CA SER A 155 1.80 -20.63 -15.62
C SER A 155 2.90 -21.65 -15.30
N GLN A 156 4.01 -21.18 -14.73
CA GLN A 156 5.14 -22.02 -14.31
C GLN A 156 4.93 -22.60 -12.90
N PRO A 157 4.83 -23.94 -12.74
CA PRO A 157 4.57 -24.57 -11.44
C PRO A 157 5.62 -24.25 -10.38
N ALA A 158 6.90 -24.14 -10.77
CA ALA A 158 7.98 -23.81 -9.85
C ALA A 158 7.81 -22.45 -9.14
N ILE A 159 7.13 -21.50 -9.79
CA ILE A 159 6.80 -20.19 -9.23
C ILE A 159 5.51 -20.31 -8.42
N ALA A 160 4.48 -20.94 -8.99
CA ALA A 160 3.17 -21.07 -8.37
C ALA A 160 3.16 -21.85 -7.05
N SER A 161 4.04 -22.83 -6.87
CA SER A 161 4.16 -23.61 -5.62
C SER A 161 5.22 -23.08 -4.65
N SER A 162 5.97 -22.04 -5.00
CA SER A 162 7.08 -21.52 -4.20
C SER A 162 6.57 -20.57 -3.11
N ALA A 163 6.69 -20.99 -1.85
CA ALA A 163 6.40 -20.15 -0.70
C ALA A 163 7.28 -18.89 -0.66
N TRP A 164 8.55 -19.02 -1.04
CA TRP A 164 9.47 -17.89 -1.08
C TRP A 164 9.07 -16.84 -2.10
N THR A 165 8.62 -17.27 -3.29
CA THR A 165 8.12 -16.37 -4.32
C THR A 165 6.91 -15.60 -3.82
N LEU A 166 5.98 -16.26 -3.13
CA LEU A 166 4.80 -15.62 -2.55
C LEU A 166 5.18 -14.52 -1.54
N LEU A 167 6.12 -14.81 -0.62
CA LEU A 167 6.56 -13.86 0.40
C LEU A 167 7.34 -12.68 -0.18
N LEU A 168 8.25 -12.93 -1.13
CA LEU A 168 8.99 -11.85 -1.79
C LEU A 168 8.07 -10.97 -2.62
N THR A 169 7.13 -11.60 -3.34
CA THR A 169 6.15 -10.88 -4.15
C THR A 169 5.29 -9.99 -3.27
N SER A 170 4.81 -10.46 -2.12
CA SER A 170 4.04 -9.61 -1.22
C SER A 170 4.85 -8.48 -0.59
N MET A 171 6.11 -8.74 -0.24
CA MET A 171 7.01 -7.70 0.24
C MET A 171 7.25 -6.61 -0.81
N ILE A 172 7.52 -6.98 -2.07
CA ILE A 172 7.80 -6.03 -3.16
C ILE A 172 6.52 -5.30 -3.58
N ALA A 173 5.41 -6.02 -3.77
CA ALA A 173 4.15 -5.42 -4.20
C ALA A 173 3.62 -4.38 -3.19
N ALA A 174 3.71 -4.69 -1.89
CA ALA A 174 3.19 -3.80 -0.85
C ALA A 174 4.11 -2.62 -0.49
N ASN A 175 5.43 -2.78 -0.61
CA ASN A 175 6.40 -1.76 -0.16
C ASN A 175 7.15 -1.06 -1.31
N GLY A 176 7.12 -1.63 -2.53
CA GLY A 176 7.91 -1.17 -3.68
C GLY A 176 7.68 0.28 -4.04
N GLY A 177 6.45 0.77 -3.93
CA GLY A 177 6.15 2.18 -4.18
C GLY A 177 6.89 3.14 -3.25
N PHE A 178 6.86 2.87 -1.94
CA PHE A 178 7.61 3.68 -0.96
C PHE A 178 9.12 3.54 -1.12
N PHE A 179 9.63 2.35 -1.48
CA PHE A 179 11.05 2.21 -1.82
C PHE A 179 11.45 3.13 -2.98
N LEU A 180 10.65 3.19 -4.05
CA LEU A 180 10.93 4.07 -5.19
C LEU A 180 10.82 5.55 -4.79
N VAL A 181 9.79 5.93 -4.02
CA VAL A 181 9.64 7.30 -3.51
C VAL A 181 10.85 7.73 -2.67
N ASN A 182 11.35 6.85 -1.80
CA ASN A 182 12.51 7.11 -0.96
C ASN A 182 13.82 7.11 -1.77
N LEU A 183 13.96 6.19 -2.74
CA LEU A 183 15.11 6.09 -3.62
C LEU A 183 15.27 7.35 -4.49
N PHE A 184 14.18 7.88 -5.02
CA PHE A 184 14.19 9.10 -5.85
C PHE A 184 13.95 10.38 -5.04
N SER A 185 13.92 10.29 -3.70
CA SER A 185 13.67 11.41 -2.79
C SER A 185 12.45 12.25 -3.17
N MET A 186 11.38 11.61 -3.65
CA MET A 186 10.34 12.35 -4.37
C MET A 186 9.54 13.34 -3.50
N LEU A 187 9.54 13.12 -2.18
CA LEU A 187 8.89 13.98 -1.20
C LEU A 187 9.73 15.22 -0.84
N ARG A 188 10.98 15.33 -1.31
CA ARG A 188 11.84 16.50 -1.03
C ARG A 188 11.36 17.75 -1.78
N PRO A 189 11.55 18.94 -1.16
CA PRO A 189 11.13 20.19 -1.76
C PRO A 189 12.09 20.75 -2.81
N THR A 190 13.29 20.17 -2.96
CA THR A 190 14.35 20.64 -3.88
C THR A 190 14.42 19.87 -5.20
N GLY A 191 13.35 19.14 -5.55
CA GLY A 191 13.31 18.24 -6.71
C GLY A 191 13.61 16.78 -6.38
N TRP A 192 13.61 15.93 -7.41
CA TRP A 192 13.92 14.50 -7.29
C TRP A 192 15.42 14.27 -7.36
N ALA A 193 15.92 13.40 -6.48
CA ALA A 193 17.34 13.08 -6.41
C ALA A 193 17.51 11.64 -5.92
N LEU A 194 18.51 10.95 -6.45
CA LEU A 194 18.84 9.61 -5.99
C LEU A 194 19.38 9.67 -4.57
N ALA A 195 18.80 8.90 -3.66
CA ALA A 195 19.24 8.77 -2.28
C ALA A 195 19.12 7.33 -1.81
N THR A 196 19.93 6.95 -0.82
CA THR A 196 19.76 5.66 -0.15
C THR A 196 18.41 5.66 0.58
N PRO A 197 17.47 4.76 0.21
CA PRO A 197 16.16 4.68 0.86
C PRO A 197 16.32 4.33 2.33
N ALA A 198 15.41 4.81 3.18
CA ALA A 198 15.54 4.73 4.64
C ALA A 198 15.66 3.27 5.13
N GLU A 199 15.01 2.37 4.41
CA GLU A 199 14.94 0.94 4.67
C GLU A 199 16.28 0.22 4.45
N LEU A 200 17.15 0.76 3.59
CA LEU A 200 18.50 0.27 3.35
C LEU A 200 19.57 0.97 4.22
N ARG A 201 19.18 1.98 5.02
CA ARG A 201 20.09 2.63 5.97
C ARG A 201 20.26 1.75 7.22
N ALA A 202 21.19 2.15 8.09
CA ALA A 202 21.43 1.46 9.36
C ALA A 202 20.11 1.25 10.13
N TYR A 203 19.81 0.00 10.48
CA TYR A 203 18.58 -0.45 11.13
C TYR A 203 17.27 -0.22 10.37
N GLY A 204 17.31 0.27 9.12
CA GLY A 204 16.12 0.48 8.29
C GLY A 204 15.33 -0.81 8.04
N TRP A 205 16.03 -1.95 7.94
CA TRP A 205 15.41 -3.26 7.83
C TRP A 205 14.55 -3.64 9.03
N THR A 206 14.68 -2.97 10.19
CA THR A 206 13.87 -3.29 11.38
C THR A 206 12.46 -2.68 11.34
N THR A 207 12.15 -1.86 10.33
CA THR A 207 10.80 -1.28 10.20
C THR A 207 9.75 -2.37 10.04
N ILE A 208 8.69 -2.29 10.85
CA ILE A 208 7.59 -3.27 10.86
C ILE A 208 6.92 -3.36 9.48
N ASP A 209 6.86 -2.26 8.75
CA ASP A 209 6.15 -2.18 7.46
C ASP A 209 6.68 -3.19 6.42
N ILE A 210 8.02 -3.32 6.35
CA ILE A 210 8.71 -4.27 5.45
C ILE A 210 8.27 -5.71 5.73
N TRP A 211 8.18 -6.08 7.01
CA TRP A 211 7.91 -7.47 7.44
C TRP A 211 6.42 -7.79 7.57
N CYS A 212 5.58 -6.78 7.78
CA CYS A 212 4.15 -6.94 7.94
C CYS A 212 3.51 -7.60 6.71
N ALA A 213 3.92 -7.18 5.51
CA ALA A 213 3.42 -7.73 4.25
C ALA A 213 3.67 -9.25 4.11
N PRO A 214 4.92 -9.76 4.14
CA PRO A 214 5.17 -11.19 4.07
C PRO A 214 4.59 -11.96 5.26
N ALA A 215 4.58 -11.40 6.47
CA ALA A 215 4.01 -12.07 7.64
C ALA A 215 2.49 -12.31 7.51
N ILE A 216 1.73 -11.29 7.09
CA ILE A 216 0.28 -11.42 6.87
C ILE A 216 -0.01 -12.39 5.72
N THR A 217 0.73 -12.29 4.60
CA THR A 217 0.57 -13.23 3.48
C THR A 217 0.90 -14.67 3.88
N ALA A 218 1.94 -14.89 4.69
CA ALA A 218 2.28 -16.21 5.23
C ALA A 218 1.14 -16.76 6.10
N LEU A 219 0.61 -15.93 7.01
CA LEU A 219 -0.51 -16.33 7.87
C LEU A 219 -1.75 -16.67 7.04
N TYR A 220 -2.08 -15.85 6.04
CA TYR A 220 -3.17 -16.13 5.11
C TYR A 220 -2.95 -17.46 4.37
N ALA A 221 -1.77 -17.66 3.79
CA ALA A 221 -1.44 -18.85 3.02
C ALA A 221 -1.47 -20.13 3.89
N LEU A 222 -1.01 -20.03 5.13
CA LEU A 222 -1.07 -21.09 6.15
C LEU A 222 -2.52 -21.47 6.47
N LEU A 223 -3.39 -20.49 6.69
CA LEU A 223 -4.79 -20.73 7.08
C LEU A 223 -5.68 -21.17 5.91
N THR A 224 -5.31 -20.85 4.67
CA THR A 224 -6.10 -21.15 3.46
C THR A 224 -5.53 -22.27 2.61
N HIS A 225 -4.36 -22.81 2.98
CA HIS A 225 -3.65 -23.83 2.23
C HIS A 225 -3.34 -23.39 0.79
N ALA A 226 -2.97 -22.12 0.62
CA ALA A 226 -2.82 -21.48 -0.69
C ALA A 226 -1.75 -22.14 -1.59
N GLN A 227 -0.75 -22.81 -1.01
CA GLN A 227 0.23 -23.63 -1.72
C GLN A 227 0.51 -24.92 -0.93
N PRO A 228 1.03 -26.00 -1.57
CA PRO A 228 1.30 -27.28 -0.91
C PRO A 228 2.15 -27.16 0.36
N PHE A 229 3.22 -26.35 0.31
CA PHE A 229 4.09 -26.09 1.47
C PHE A 229 3.31 -25.61 2.70
N TRP A 230 2.39 -24.67 2.52
CA TRP A 230 1.61 -24.10 3.62
C TRP A 230 0.58 -25.08 4.17
N ALA A 231 0.01 -25.94 3.31
CA ALA A 231 -0.89 -26.99 3.72
C ALA A 231 -0.18 -28.03 4.62
N GLU A 232 1.02 -28.45 4.23
CA GLU A 232 1.87 -29.36 5.00
C GLU A 232 2.29 -28.74 6.33
N LEU A 233 2.74 -27.48 6.31
CA LEU A 233 3.12 -26.75 7.53
C LEU A 233 1.94 -26.60 8.49
N HIS A 234 0.74 -26.27 7.98
CA HIS A 234 -0.46 -26.19 8.80
C HIS A 234 -0.81 -27.54 9.43
N ALA A 235 -0.70 -28.64 8.67
CA ALA A 235 -0.93 -29.99 9.19
C ALA A 235 0.05 -30.33 10.32
N MET A 236 1.35 -30.05 10.16
CA MET A 236 2.36 -30.28 11.20
C MET A 236 2.08 -29.48 12.49
N LEU A 237 1.64 -28.23 12.36
CA LEU A 237 1.31 -27.37 13.50
C LEU A 237 -0.01 -27.79 14.18
N ALA A 238 -0.99 -28.26 13.41
CA ALA A 238 -2.30 -28.67 13.91
C ALA A 238 -2.29 -30.06 14.58
N THR A 239 -1.32 -30.92 14.25
CA THR A 239 -1.11 -32.21 14.93
C THR A 239 0.21 -32.22 15.72
N PRO A 240 0.27 -31.54 16.89
CA PRO A 240 1.44 -31.62 17.75
C PRO A 240 1.46 -33.01 18.43
N GLY A 241 2.14 -33.98 17.81
CA GLY A 241 2.48 -35.26 18.45
C GLY A 241 2.01 -36.51 17.71
N LYS A 242 2.84 -36.97 16.75
CA LYS A 242 3.16 -38.39 16.53
C LYS A 242 4.61 -38.50 16.06
N ASN A 243 5.54 -38.14 16.94
CA ASN A 243 6.91 -38.63 16.94
C ASN A 243 7.13 -39.37 18.24
#